data_AF-A0A8T7LVG2-F1
#
_entry.id   AF-A0A8T7LVG2-F1
#
_cell.length_a   1.000
_cell.length_b   1.000
_cell.length_c   1.000
_cell.angle_alpha   90.00
_cell.angle_beta   90.00
_cell.angle_gamma   90.00
#
_symmetry.space_group_name_H-M   'P 1'
#
loop_
_entity.id
_entity.type
_entity.pdbx_description
1 polymer ?
#
loop_
_entity_poly.entity_id
_entity_poly.type
_entity_poly.pdbx_seq_one_letter_code
_entity_poly.pdbx_strand_id
1 'polypeptide(L)'
;MRKSQSSMEIWDILSIGVLVLTACIVGYFVLIFFDPNSSLNVLPPTGPLANTPTNSPAPIKLEPTWTASPTLELTPTRTLIPTWTPIFTSTPFSLVPATRTPKPSATPKAPFTAISIQQVESTLIHPEIPCGSWAGVGGTVVDANNSPVIGFAVVLRGSLNGNLVDQLTVTGINKEYGPSGFEFKIADAPVASNKTLSIQLLDQSGIPLSDAVKFSTSAECSKNLVIVRFKKNQ
;
A
#
# COMPACT_ATOMS: atom_id res chain seq x y z
N MET A 1 76.66 -42.86 -5.03
CA MET A 1 75.75 -41.68 -4.89
C MET A 1 74.33 -42.16 -5.13
N ARG A 2 73.54 -42.37 -4.06
CA ARG A 2 72.17 -42.91 -4.17
C ARG A 2 71.20 -41.72 -4.18
N LYS A 3 70.61 -41.43 -5.34
CA LYS A 3 69.66 -40.34 -5.55
C LYS A 3 68.36 -40.71 -4.82
N SER A 4 68.06 -40.02 -3.72
CA SER A 4 66.83 -40.22 -2.96
C SER A 4 65.65 -39.75 -3.83
N GLN A 5 64.75 -40.67 -4.15
CA GLN A 5 63.53 -40.39 -4.88
C GLN A 5 62.51 -39.89 -3.86
N SER A 6 62.27 -38.57 -3.83
CA SER A 6 61.23 -37.97 -3.01
C SER A 6 59.87 -38.49 -3.48
N SER A 7 59.23 -39.32 -2.66
CA SER A 7 57.83 -39.70 -2.85
C SER A 7 56.98 -38.49 -2.48
N MET A 8 56.17 -37.98 -3.40
CA MET A 8 55.22 -36.91 -3.09
C MET A 8 54.31 -37.37 -1.96
N GLU A 9 54.21 -36.57 -0.90
CA GLU A 9 53.33 -36.89 0.22
C GLU A 9 51.87 -36.77 -0.23
N ILE A 10 50.98 -37.56 0.38
CA ILE A 10 49.57 -37.64 -0.06
C ILE A 10 48.85 -36.28 0.04
N TRP A 11 49.33 -35.43 0.94
CA TRP A 11 48.87 -34.05 1.14
C TRP A 11 49.29 -33.12 0.00
N ASP A 12 50.46 -33.32 -0.60
CA ASP A 12 50.90 -32.58 -1.79
C ASP A 12 50.03 -32.95 -2.99
N ILE A 13 49.71 -34.23 -3.15
CA ILE A 13 48.82 -34.72 -4.21
C ILE A 13 47.41 -34.13 -4.05
N LEU A 14 46.88 -34.09 -2.82
CA LEU A 14 45.58 -33.48 -2.53
C LEU A 14 45.59 -31.98 -2.81
N SER A 15 46.66 -31.28 -2.42
CA SER A 15 46.81 -29.83 -2.64
C SER A 15 46.89 -29.48 -4.12
N ILE A 16 47.65 -30.27 -4.90
CA ILE A 16 47.70 -30.14 -6.36
C ILE A 16 46.31 -30.41 -6.97
N GLY A 17 45.59 -31.42 -6.48
CA GLY A 17 44.23 -31.72 -6.94
C GLY A 17 43.24 -30.57 -6.71
N VAL A 18 43.26 -29.96 -5.52
CA VAL A 18 42.42 -28.79 -5.20
C VAL A 18 42.79 -27.59 -6.06
N LEU A 19 44.08 -27.37 -6.34
CA LEU A 19 44.54 -26.27 -7.17
C LEU A 19 44.06 -26.43 -8.62
N VAL A 20 44.15 -27.64 -9.17
CA VAL A 20 43.63 -27.95 -10.51
C VAL A 20 42.11 -27.79 -10.57
N LEU A 21 41.37 -28.30 -9.58
CA LEU A 21 39.92 -28.13 -9.50
C LEU A 21 39.52 -26.65 -9.49
N THR A 22 40.22 -25.84 -8.69
CA THR A 22 39.98 -24.40 -8.60
C THR A 22 40.21 -23.72 -9.94
N ALA A 23 41.31 -24.06 -10.64
CA ALA A 23 41.58 -23.54 -11.97
C ALA A 23 40.49 -23.93 -12.99
N CYS A 24 39.96 -25.16 -12.93
CA CYS A 24 38.85 -25.60 -13.76
C CYS A 24 37.56 -24.81 -13.48
N ILE A 25 37.25 -24.54 -12.21
CA ILE A 25 36.07 -23.74 -11.82
C ILE A 25 36.20 -22.31 -12.34
N VAL A 26 37.38 -21.69 -12.20
CA VAL A 26 37.63 -20.35 -12.75
C VAL A 26 37.47 -20.34 -14.27
N GLY A 27 38.03 -21.34 -14.96
CA GLY A 27 37.87 -21.49 -16.41
C GLY A 27 36.41 -21.65 -16.83
N TYR A 28 35.61 -22.41 -16.09
CA TYR A 28 34.17 -22.56 -16.31
C TYR A 28 33.42 -21.22 -16.23
N PHE A 29 33.68 -20.42 -15.19
CA PHE A 29 33.03 -19.11 -15.05
C PHE A 29 33.48 -18.10 -16.10
N VAL A 30 34.75 -18.12 -16.50
CA VAL A 30 35.26 -17.28 -17.59
C VAL A 30 34.57 -17.63 -18.91
N LEU A 31 34.34 -18.92 -19.19
CA LEU A 31 33.62 -19.36 -20.38
C LEU A 31 32.18 -18.83 -20.40
N ILE A 32 31.46 -18.93 -19.27
CA ILE A 32 30.09 -18.39 -19.14
C ILE A 32 30.07 -16.86 -19.28
N PHE A 33 31.09 -16.16 -18.78
CA PHE A 33 31.16 -14.71 -18.87
C PHE A 33 31.28 -14.24 -20.33
N PHE A 34 32.06 -14.93 -21.16
CA PHE A 34 32.20 -14.59 -22.58
C PHE A 34 31.07 -15.12 -23.46
N ASP A 35 30.49 -16.28 -23.14
CA ASP A 35 29.31 -16.83 -23.80
C ASP A 35 28.22 -17.20 -22.78
N PRO A 36 27.36 -16.24 -22.41
CA PRO A 36 26.32 -16.46 -21.41
C PRO A 36 25.22 -17.43 -21.90
N ASN A 37 25.16 -17.74 -23.19
CA ASN A 37 24.20 -18.67 -23.79
C ASN A 37 24.77 -20.08 -24.01
N SER A 38 25.99 -20.34 -23.52
CA SER A 38 26.61 -21.67 -23.57
C SER A 38 25.72 -22.74 -22.93
N SER A 39 25.72 -23.95 -23.50
CA SER A 39 24.97 -25.10 -22.98
C SER A 39 25.45 -25.55 -21.58
N LEU A 40 26.64 -25.11 -21.17
CA LEU A 40 27.20 -25.35 -19.84
C LEU A 40 26.71 -24.34 -18.78
N ASN A 41 26.05 -23.25 -19.20
CA ASN A 41 25.42 -22.30 -18.29
C ASN A 41 24.04 -22.83 -17.87
N VAL A 42 23.90 -23.17 -16.58
CA VAL A 42 22.63 -23.64 -16.01
C VAL A 42 21.61 -22.51 -15.80
N LEU A 43 22.02 -21.24 -15.94
CA LEU A 43 21.18 -20.05 -15.86
C LEU A 43 21.41 -19.13 -17.07
N PRO A 44 21.05 -19.57 -18.30
CA PRO A 44 21.18 -18.72 -19.48
C PRO A 44 20.20 -17.54 -19.38
N PRO A 45 20.61 -16.32 -19.78
CA PRO A 45 19.75 -15.14 -19.69
C PRO A 45 18.46 -15.26 -20.51
N THR A 46 18.46 -16.09 -21.55
CA THR A 46 17.30 -16.40 -22.40
C THR A 46 16.71 -17.79 -22.14
N GLY A 47 16.92 -18.36 -20.95
CA GLY A 47 16.25 -19.60 -20.54
C GLY A 47 14.73 -19.47 -20.70
N PRO A 48 13.98 -20.58 -20.89
CA PRO A 48 12.55 -20.52 -21.06
C PRO A 48 11.97 -19.82 -19.84
N LEU A 49 11.51 -18.58 -20.05
CA LEU A 49 10.63 -17.87 -19.14
C LEU A 49 9.57 -18.90 -18.76
N ALA A 50 9.49 -19.26 -17.47
CA ALA A 50 8.36 -20.01 -16.98
C ALA A 50 7.13 -19.31 -17.55
N ASN A 51 6.35 -20.02 -18.37
CA ASN A 51 5.14 -19.50 -18.98
C ASN A 51 4.24 -19.04 -17.84
N THR A 52 4.38 -17.79 -17.42
CA THR A 52 3.41 -17.14 -16.57
C THR A 52 2.13 -17.19 -17.38
N PRO A 53 1.01 -17.67 -16.82
CA PRO A 53 -0.24 -17.72 -17.56
C PRO A 53 -0.52 -16.30 -18.03
N THR A 54 -0.38 -16.09 -19.34
CA THR A 54 -0.81 -14.87 -20.00
C THR A 54 -2.31 -14.82 -19.74
N ASN A 55 -2.74 -13.92 -18.86
CA ASN A 55 -4.16 -13.61 -18.70
C ASN A 55 -4.61 -13.08 -20.06
N SER A 56 -5.17 -13.97 -20.88
CA SER A 56 -5.89 -13.59 -22.09
C SER A 56 -7.06 -12.73 -21.62
N PRO A 57 -7.15 -11.45 -22.03
CA PRO A 57 -8.29 -10.63 -21.66
C PRO A 57 -9.53 -11.30 -22.23
N ALA A 58 -10.37 -11.85 -21.35
CA ALA A 58 -11.69 -12.30 -21.73
C ALA A 58 -12.44 -11.10 -22.34
N PRO A 59 -13.09 -11.26 -23.51
CA PRO A 59 -13.82 -10.16 -24.11
C PRO A 59 -14.90 -9.69 -23.13
N ILE A 60 -14.89 -8.38 -22.83
CA ILE A 60 -15.88 -7.73 -21.97
C ILE A 60 -17.24 -7.91 -22.63
N LYS A 61 -18.04 -8.86 -22.13
CA LYS A 61 -19.43 -9.01 -22.54
C LYS A 61 -20.21 -7.92 -21.81
N LEU A 62 -20.62 -6.89 -22.55
CA LEU A 62 -21.52 -5.87 -22.03
C LEU A 62 -22.77 -6.57 -21.47
N GLU A 63 -23.13 -6.25 -20.23
CA GLU A 63 -24.42 -6.63 -19.68
C GLU A 63 -25.54 -6.04 -20.55
N PRO A 64 -26.67 -6.74 -20.71
CA PRO A 64 -27.78 -6.25 -21.52
C PRO A 64 -28.16 -4.84 -21.05
N THR A 65 -28.02 -3.87 -21.95
CA THR A 65 -28.42 -2.48 -21.73
C THR A 65 -29.91 -2.46 -21.44
N TRP A 66 -30.30 -1.90 -20.29
CA TRP A 66 -31.68 -1.77 -19.89
C TRP A 66 -32.51 -1.13 -21.01
N THR A 67 -33.47 -1.90 -21.54
CA THR A 67 -34.55 -1.36 -22.36
C THR A 67 -35.29 -0.31 -21.55
N ALA A 68 -35.43 0.91 -22.08
CA ALA A 68 -36.20 1.95 -21.41
C ALA A 68 -37.62 1.45 -21.12
N SER A 69 -37.97 1.40 -19.83
CA SER A 69 -39.32 1.08 -19.37
C SER A 69 -40.30 2.12 -19.94
N PRO A 70 -41.51 1.74 -20.38
CA PRO A 70 -42.49 2.69 -20.89
C PRO A 70 -42.77 3.77 -19.84
N THR A 71 -42.67 5.02 -20.26
CA THR A 71 -43.06 6.18 -19.44
C THR A 71 -44.55 6.08 -19.17
N LEU A 72 -44.91 5.78 -17.92
CA LEU A 72 -46.31 5.76 -17.48
C LEU A 72 -46.91 7.16 -17.65
N GLU A 73 -48.00 7.23 -18.40
CA GLU A 73 -48.80 8.44 -18.55
C GLU A 73 -49.40 8.82 -17.19
N LEU A 74 -49.28 10.10 -16.82
CA LEU A 74 -49.74 10.59 -15.51
C LEU A 74 -51.28 10.57 -15.45
N THR A 75 -51.83 9.62 -14.72
CA THR A 75 -53.26 9.59 -14.40
C THR A 75 -53.61 10.81 -13.53
N PRO A 76 -54.63 11.61 -13.88
CA PRO A 76 -55.05 12.74 -13.06
C PRO A 76 -55.49 12.25 -11.67
N THR A 77 -54.67 12.53 -10.67
CA THR A 77 -54.97 12.23 -9.27
C THR A 77 -55.93 13.28 -8.73
N ARG A 78 -57.04 12.85 -8.11
CA ARG A 78 -57.96 13.78 -7.42
C ARG A 78 -57.21 14.51 -6.31
N THR A 79 -56.94 15.80 -6.51
CA THR A 79 -56.41 16.67 -5.46
C THR A 79 -57.47 16.80 -4.37
N LEU A 80 -57.11 16.42 -3.14
CA LEU A 80 -58.01 16.56 -2.00
C LEU A 80 -58.32 18.04 -1.78
N ILE A 81 -59.61 18.35 -1.62
CA ILE A 81 -60.07 19.66 -1.17
C ILE A 81 -59.49 19.96 0.22
N PRO A 82 -59.21 21.24 0.55
CA PRO A 82 -58.67 21.61 1.84
C PRO A 82 -59.63 21.18 2.97
N THR A 83 -59.17 20.26 3.80
CA THR A 83 -59.88 19.83 5.01
C THR A 83 -59.83 20.94 6.05
N TRP A 84 -60.95 21.17 6.74
CA TRP A 84 -61.05 22.14 7.83
C TRP A 84 -59.91 21.95 8.83
N THR A 85 -59.07 22.98 8.96
CA THR A 85 -57.95 22.98 9.90
C THR A 85 -58.53 23.18 11.29
N PRO A 86 -58.30 22.26 12.25
CA PRO A 86 -58.80 22.43 13.60
C PRO A 86 -58.26 23.73 14.20
N ILE A 87 -59.14 24.52 14.80
CA ILE A 87 -58.75 25.68 15.61
C ILE A 87 -57.81 25.22 16.73
N PHE A 88 -56.79 26.02 17.02
CA PHE A 88 -55.79 25.70 18.03
C PHE A 88 -56.45 25.47 19.39
N THR A 89 -56.43 24.21 19.86
CA THR A 89 -56.75 23.89 21.25
C THR A 89 -55.54 24.27 22.09
N SER A 90 -55.74 25.05 23.16
CA SER A 90 -54.67 25.40 24.10
C SER A 90 -54.05 24.12 24.66
N THR A 91 -52.83 23.81 24.26
CA THR A 91 -52.06 22.71 24.83
C THR A 91 -51.69 23.07 26.27
N PRO A 92 -51.97 22.21 27.26
CA PRO A 92 -51.46 22.44 28.61
C PRO A 92 -49.93 22.44 28.54
N PHE A 93 -49.31 23.52 29.01
CA PHE A 93 -47.88 23.59 29.14
C PHE A 93 -47.43 22.61 30.23
N SER A 94 -46.40 21.83 29.93
CA SER A 94 -45.84 20.90 30.89
C SER A 94 -44.95 21.66 31.87
N LEU A 95 -45.32 21.67 33.15
CA LEU A 95 -44.52 22.24 34.23
C LEU A 95 -43.39 21.30 34.70
N VAL A 96 -43.18 20.15 34.04
CA VAL A 96 -42.01 19.32 34.35
C VAL A 96 -40.75 20.09 33.96
N PRO A 97 -39.83 20.33 34.89
CA PRO A 97 -38.55 20.97 34.57
C PRO A 97 -37.82 20.12 33.52
N ALA A 98 -37.08 20.77 32.62
CA ALA A 98 -36.27 20.10 31.62
C ALA A 98 -35.41 19.02 32.30
N THR A 99 -35.69 17.75 31.98
CA THR A 99 -34.87 16.62 32.43
C THR A 99 -33.43 16.92 32.06
N ARG A 100 -32.50 16.82 33.03
CA ARG A 100 -31.06 16.99 32.78
C ARG A 100 -30.68 16.08 31.61
N THR A 101 -30.47 16.68 30.44
CA THR A 101 -29.89 15.96 29.31
C THR A 101 -28.52 15.49 29.77
N PRO A 102 -28.22 14.17 29.73
CA PRO A 102 -26.89 13.71 30.07
C PRO A 102 -25.90 14.45 29.16
N LYS A 103 -24.91 15.10 29.78
CA LYS A 103 -23.81 15.71 29.04
C LYS A 103 -23.23 14.61 28.14
N PRO A 104 -23.04 14.84 26.82
CA PRO A 104 -22.41 13.84 25.97
C PRO A 104 -21.11 13.40 26.62
N SER A 105 -21.00 12.09 26.87
CA SER A 105 -19.77 11.50 27.41
C SER A 105 -18.64 11.79 26.43
N ALA A 106 -17.44 12.07 26.94
CA ALA A 106 -16.29 12.29 26.07
C ALA A 106 -16.10 11.05 25.18
N THR A 107 -16.14 11.25 23.86
CA THR A 107 -15.85 10.18 22.91
C THR A 107 -14.45 9.64 23.22
N PRO A 108 -14.27 8.31 23.35
CA PRO A 108 -12.95 7.74 23.57
C PRO A 108 -11.99 8.26 22.50
N LYS A 109 -10.87 8.84 22.94
CA LYS A 109 -9.84 9.30 22.02
C LYS A 109 -9.27 8.08 21.28
N ALA A 110 -9.09 8.19 19.96
CA ALA A 110 -8.50 7.11 19.18
C ALA A 110 -7.14 6.70 19.78
N PRO A 111 -6.77 5.40 19.79
CA PRO A 111 -5.54 4.95 20.43
C PRO A 111 -4.27 5.45 19.73
N PHE A 112 -4.34 5.82 18.44
CA PHE A 112 -3.23 6.36 17.67
C PHE A 112 -3.59 7.70 17.01
N THR A 113 -2.57 8.54 16.82
CA THR A 113 -2.69 9.82 16.08
C THR A 113 -1.57 9.93 15.04
N ALA A 114 -1.85 10.54 13.89
CA ALA A 114 -0.80 10.93 12.95
C ALA A 114 -0.06 12.15 13.50
N ILE A 115 1.20 11.98 13.89
CA ILE A 115 2.02 13.04 14.51
C ILE A 115 2.80 13.85 13.47
N SER A 116 3.03 13.29 12.28
CA SER A 116 3.68 14.00 11.18
C SER A 116 3.14 13.54 9.84
N ILE A 117 2.91 14.51 8.96
CA ILE A 117 2.61 14.30 7.54
C ILE A 117 3.51 15.26 6.78
N GLN A 118 4.44 14.71 6.00
CA GLN A 118 5.45 15.47 5.28
C GLN A 118 5.47 15.01 3.82
N GLN A 119 5.77 15.92 2.91
CA GLN A 119 6.03 15.58 1.52
C GLN A 119 7.53 15.64 1.28
N VAL A 120 8.06 14.58 0.71
CA VAL A 120 9.48 14.42 0.39
C VAL A 120 9.64 13.88 -1.02
N GLU A 121 10.88 13.85 -1.50
CA GLU A 121 11.22 13.24 -2.77
C GLU A 121 11.26 11.71 -2.62
N SER A 122 10.67 11.00 -3.58
CA SER A 122 10.62 9.53 -3.57
C SER A 122 11.99 8.87 -3.66
N THR A 123 12.96 9.54 -4.27
CA THR A 123 14.33 9.04 -4.46
C THR A 123 15.08 8.81 -3.14
N LEU A 124 14.59 9.38 -2.03
CA LEU A 124 15.12 9.11 -0.69
C LEU A 124 14.89 7.65 -0.25
N ILE A 125 13.84 7.01 -0.74
CA ILE A 125 13.48 5.63 -0.43
C ILE A 125 13.68 4.72 -1.65
N HIS A 126 13.34 5.23 -2.84
CA HIS A 126 13.41 4.54 -4.12
C HIS A 126 14.33 5.29 -5.11
N PRO A 127 15.66 5.27 -4.92
CA PRO A 127 16.61 5.93 -5.82
C PRO A 127 16.61 5.34 -7.24
N GLU A 128 16.11 4.12 -7.42
CA GLU A 128 15.99 3.43 -8.70
C GLU A 128 14.85 3.94 -9.58
N ILE A 129 13.89 4.68 -9.00
CA ILE A 129 12.71 5.17 -9.72
C ILE A 129 12.94 6.65 -10.09
N PRO A 130 13.03 6.98 -11.40
CA PRO A 130 13.21 8.36 -11.82
C PRO A 130 11.96 9.19 -11.52
N CYS A 131 12.14 10.51 -11.32
CA CYS A 131 10.98 11.38 -11.14
C CYS A 131 10.01 11.29 -12.33
N GLY A 132 8.72 11.38 -12.03
CA GLY A 132 7.66 11.47 -13.03
C GLY A 132 7.05 10.12 -13.36
N SER A 133 7.67 9.03 -12.89
CA SER A 133 7.21 7.65 -13.11
C SER A 133 6.48 7.06 -11.88
N TRP A 134 6.38 7.82 -10.79
CA TRP A 134 5.81 7.34 -9.54
C TRP A 134 5.39 8.45 -8.58
N ALA A 135 4.33 8.17 -7.82
CA ALA A 135 3.95 8.87 -6.61
C ALA A 135 3.42 7.88 -5.57
N GLY A 136 3.67 8.17 -4.29
CA GLY A 136 3.31 7.25 -3.21
C GLY A 136 3.04 7.91 -1.87
N VAL A 137 2.52 7.08 -0.97
CA VAL A 137 2.24 7.42 0.42
C VAL A 137 2.85 6.32 1.27
N GLY A 138 3.86 6.66 2.07
CA GLY A 138 4.56 5.72 2.92
C GLY A 138 4.61 6.21 4.36
N GLY A 139 5.11 5.38 5.25
CA GLY A 139 5.13 5.76 6.65
C GLY A 139 5.54 4.70 7.64
N THR A 140 5.45 5.05 8.91
CA THR A 140 5.74 4.17 10.04
C THR A 140 4.70 4.32 11.14
N VAL A 141 4.56 3.26 11.94
CA VAL A 141 3.71 3.26 13.13
C VAL A 141 4.55 2.92 14.34
N VAL A 142 4.43 3.72 15.39
CA VAL A 142 5.18 3.52 16.64
C VAL A 142 4.29 3.58 17.88
N ASP A 143 4.73 2.92 18.94
CA ASP A 143 4.08 2.98 20.26
C ASP A 143 4.42 4.28 21.00
N ALA A 144 3.97 4.40 22.26
CA ALA A 144 4.24 5.56 23.09
C ALA A 144 5.74 5.80 23.36
N ASN A 145 6.53 4.71 23.35
CA ASN A 145 7.98 4.68 23.59
C ASN A 145 8.80 4.78 22.30
N ASN A 146 8.16 5.02 21.15
CA ASN A 146 8.74 5.02 19.81
C ASN A 146 9.22 3.65 19.29
N SER A 147 8.76 2.54 19.88
CA SER A 147 9.01 1.20 19.35
C SER A 147 8.13 0.95 18.12
N PRO A 148 8.64 0.26 17.07
CA PRO A 148 7.87 -0.03 15.87
C PRO A 148 6.70 -1.00 16.16
N VAL A 149 5.52 -0.68 15.63
CA VAL A 149 4.32 -1.52 15.75
C VAL A 149 4.02 -2.19 14.40
N ILE A 150 4.07 -3.52 14.38
CA ILE A 150 3.98 -4.35 13.18
C ILE A 150 2.65 -5.11 13.19
N GLY A 151 2.10 -5.39 12.00
CA GLY A 151 0.90 -6.23 11.85
C GLY A 151 -0.43 -5.49 11.98
N PHE A 152 -0.41 -4.15 11.96
CA PHE A 152 -1.62 -3.34 11.88
C PHE A 152 -1.96 -3.03 10.43
N ALA A 153 -3.26 -2.99 10.12
CA ALA A 153 -3.70 -2.63 8.78
C ALA A 153 -3.67 -1.10 8.63
N VAL A 154 -3.24 -0.63 7.46
CA VAL A 154 -3.33 0.76 7.07
C VAL A 154 -4.20 0.80 5.83
N VAL A 155 -5.17 1.71 5.78
CA VAL A 155 -5.99 1.93 4.59
C VAL A 155 -5.77 3.33 4.05
N LEU A 156 -5.73 3.41 2.73
CA LEU A 156 -5.71 4.65 1.98
C LEU A 156 -6.99 4.74 1.16
N ARG A 157 -7.79 5.77 1.42
CA ARG A 157 -9.10 5.97 0.78
C ARG A 157 -9.26 7.38 0.24
N GLY A 158 -9.98 7.52 -0.86
CA GLY A 158 -10.38 8.81 -1.41
C GLY A 158 -10.43 8.82 -2.93
N SER A 159 -10.17 9.97 -3.52
CA SER A 159 -10.04 10.08 -4.98
C SER A 159 -8.80 10.87 -5.37
N LEU A 160 -8.13 10.43 -6.44
CA LEU A 160 -6.97 11.08 -7.04
C LEU A 160 -7.18 11.14 -8.56
N ASN A 161 -7.11 12.34 -9.13
CA ASN A 161 -7.33 12.59 -10.56
C ASN A 161 -8.66 12.01 -11.11
N GLY A 162 -9.73 12.01 -10.31
CA GLY A 162 -11.03 11.44 -10.69
C GLY A 162 -11.15 9.92 -10.53
N ASN A 163 -10.05 9.21 -10.24
CA ASN A 163 -10.07 7.79 -9.94
C ASN A 163 -10.30 7.55 -8.45
N LEU A 164 -11.02 6.49 -8.10
CA LEU A 164 -11.21 6.06 -6.71
C LEU A 164 -9.95 5.33 -6.23
N VAL A 165 -9.46 5.70 -5.05
CA VAL A 165 -8.37 5.02 -4.35
C VAL A 165 -8.97 4.34 -3.12
N ASP A 166 -8.87 3.01 -3.06
CA ASP A 166 -9.18 2.20 -1.88
C ASP A 166 -8.14 1.08 -1.81
N GLN A 167 -7.07 1.33 -1.08
CA GLN A 167 -5.94 0.41 -0.93
C GLN A 167 -5.77 0.06 0.55
N LEU A 168 -5.35 -1.17 0.80
CA LEU A 168 -5.04 -1.66 2.14
C LEU A 168 -3.65 -2.29 2.12
N THR A 169 -2.87 -1.98 3.14
CA THR A 169 -1.55 -2.56 3.38
C THR A 169 -1.38 -2.88 4.87
N VAL A 170 -0.27 -3.50 5.24
CA VAL A 170 0.02 -3.87 6.63
C VAL A 170 1.36 -3.27 7.06
N THR A 171 1.45 -2.82 8.31
CA THR A 171 2.70 -2.29 8.85
C THR A 171 3.76 -3.37 8.94
N GLY A 172 4.97 -3.02 8.49
CA GLY A 172 6.15 -3.87 8.52
C GLY A 172 6.40 -4.67 7.25
N ILE A 173 5.67 -4.44 6.16
CA ILE A 173 5.96 -5.08 4.87
C ILE A 173 7.03 -4.32 4.07
N ASN A 174 7.06 -2.98 4.15
CA ASN A 174 8.03 -2.13 3.45
C ASN A 174 9.14 -1.72 4.43
N LYS A 175 10.22 -2.50 4.48
CA LYS A 175 11.31 -2.29 5.46
C LYS A 175 12.18 -1.07 5.17
N GLU A 176 12.06 -0.51 3.98
CA GLU A 176 12.75 0.68 3.49
C GLU A 176 12.40 1.92 4.33
N TYR A 177 11.19 1.94 4.90
CA TYR A 177 10.74 2.97 5.86
C TYR A 177 11.08 2.64 7.32
N GLY A 178 11.64 1.47 7.59
CA GLY A 178 11.94 0.94 8.92
C GLY A 178 11.11 -0.30 9.30
N PRO A 179 11.26 -0.84 10.52
CA PRO A 179 10.67 -2.13 10.89
C PRO A 179 9.14 -2.21 10.81
N SER A 180 8.44 -1.09 11.06
CA SER A 180 6.98 -0.94 10.95
C SER A 180 6.53 -0.21 9.67
N GLY A 181 7.40 -0.15 8.66
CA GLY A 181 7.17 0.59 7.44
C GLY A 181 6.01 0.05 6.60
N PHE A 182 5.31 0.96 5.93
CA PHE A 182 4.26 0.66 4.95
C PHE A 182 4.34 1.61 3.78
N GLU A 183 3.81 1.19 2.63
CA GLU A 183 3.75 2.00 1.42
C GLU A 183 2.48 1.72 0.61
N PHE A 184 2.02 2.76 -0.09
CA PHE A 184 1.05 2.74 -1.15
C PHE A 184 1.59 3.44 -2.38
N LYS A 185 1.54 2.78 -3.55
CA LYS A 185 1.69 3.45 -4.83
C LYS A 185 0.32 4.03 -5.24
N ILE A 186 0.27 5.35 -5.38
CA ILE A 186 -0.99 6.08 -5.65
C ILE A 186 -1.16 6.47 -7.12
N ALA A 187 -0.05 6.62 -7.85
CA ALA A 187 -0.07 6.96 -9.27
C ALA A 187 1.28 6.63 -9.93
N ASP A 188 1.26 6.53 -11.26
CA ASP A 188 2.45 6.39 -12.12
C ASP A 188 3.13 7.74 -12.43
N ALA A 189 2.64 8.85 -11.85
CA ALA A 189 3.25 10.16 -11.94
C ALA A 189 2.82 11.03 -10.74
N PRO A 190 3.59 12.07 -10.37
CA PRO A 190 3.16 13.06 -9.36
C PRO A 190 1.86 13.75 -9.76
N VAL A 191 0.85 13.64 -8.92
CA VAL A 191 -0.47 14.26 -9.12
C VAL A 191 -0.78 15.15 -7.93
N ALA A 192 -1.10 16.41 -8.20
CA ALA A 192 -1.54 17.34 -7.16
C ALA A 192 -2.98 17.03 -6.72
N SER A 193 -3.22 17.06 -5.41
CA SER A 193 -4.56 16.93 -4.84
C SER A 193 -4.70 17.78 -3.57
N ASN A 194 -5.92 18.17 -3.24
CA ASN A 194 -6.20 18.97 -2.05
C ASN A 194 -7.12 18.22 -1.09
N LYS A 195 -6.53 17.51 -0.12
CA LYS A 195 -7.25 16.78 0.94
C LYS A 195 -8.32 15.80 0.42
N THR A 196 -8.10 15.24 -0.77
CA THR A 196 -9.01 14.26 -1.38
C THR A 196 -8.70 12.83 -0.99
N LEU A 197 -7.48 12.57 -0.52
CA LEU A 197 -7.04 11.30 0.04
C LEU A 197 -7.00 11.36 1.56
N SER A 198 -7.26 10.20 2.17
CA SER A 198 -7.25 9.99 3.62
C SER A 198 -6.58 8.68 3.96
N ILE A 199 -5.78 8.69 5.03
CA ILE A 199 -5.11 7.51 5.56
C ILE A 199 -5.60 7.22 6.97
N GLN A 200 -5.79 5.94 7.27
CA GLN A 200 -6.29 5.50 8.57
C GLN A 200 -5.61 4.21 9.00
N LEU A 201 -5.34 4.09 10.29
CA LEU A 201 -4.83 2.88 10.91
C LEU A 201 -5.99 2.03 11.44
N LEU A 202 -5.94 0.72 11.27
CA LEU A 202 -6.92 -0.24 11.76
C LEU A 202 -6.23 -1.44 12.42
N ASP A 203 -6.99 -2.15 13.24
CA ASP A 203 -6.59 -3.45 13.76
C ASP A 203 -6.84 -4.59 12.73
N GLN A 204 -6.53 -5.82 13.13
CA GLN A 204 -6.73 -7.02 12.31
C GLN A 204 -8.21 -7.37 12.07
N SER A 205 -9.12 -6.79 12.85
CA SER A 205 -10.58 -6.94 12.71
C SER A 205 -11.21 -5.81 11.89
N GLY A 206 -10.41 -4.87 11.38
CA GLY A 206 -10.89 -3.71 10.62
C GLY A 206 -11.50 -2.61 11.49
N ILE A 207 -11.22 -2.59 12.80
CA ILE A 207 -11.63 -1.51 13.69
C ILE A 207 -10.65 -0.35 13.57
N PRO A 208 -11.11 0.89 13.36
CA PRO A 208 -10.23 2.04 13.25
C PRO A 208 -9.51 2.34 14.58
N LEU A 209 -8.18 2.40 14.52
CA LEU A 209 -7.28 2.75 15.62
C LEU A 209 -6.84 4.21 15.60
N SER A 210 -7.08 4.92 14.50
CA SER A 210 -6.84 6.35 14.36
C SER A 210 -8.02 7.04 13.68
N ASP A 211 -8.04 8.37 13.75
CA ASP A 211 -8.86 9.16 12.84
C ASP A 211 -8.39 8.97 11.39
N ALA A 212 -9.30 9.20 10.43
CA ALA A 212 -8.97 9.25 9.01
C ALA A 212 -8.35 10.61 8.68
N VAL A 213 -7.03 10.62 8.46
CA VAL A 213 -6.28 11.87 8.29
C VAL A 213 -6.18 12.20 6.81
N LYS A 214 -6.75 13.35 6.43
CA LYS A 214 -6.70 13.85 5.05
C LYS A 214 -5.40 14.59 4.79
N PHE A 215 -4.82 14.37 3.62
CA PHE A 215 -3.58 15.04 3.19
C PHE A 215 -3.66 15.45 1.72
N SER A 216 -2.78 16.36 1.34
CA SER A 216 -2.61 16.83 -0.04
C SER A 216 -1.40 16.15 -0.66
N THR A 217 -1.44 15.97 -1.97
CA THR A 217 -0.32 15.47 -2.79
C THR A 217 0.17 16.59 -3.71
N SER A 218 1.40 16.48 -4.22
CA SER A 218 2.01 17.48 -5.10
C SER A 218 2.27 16.91 -6.50
N ALA A 219 2.28 17.80 -7.50
CA ALA A 219 2.77 17.50 -8.84
C ALA A 219 4.29 17.73 -8.97
N GLU A 220 4.95 18.27 -7.93
CA GLU A 220 6.39 18.47 -7.90
C GLU A 220 7.14 17.17 -7.60
N CYS A 221 8.20 16.91 -8.36
CA CYS A 221 9.14 15.80 -8.14
C CYS A 221 9.67 15.72 -6.72
N SER A 222 10.09 16.85 -6.15
CA SER A 222 10.68 16.94 -4.81
C SER A 222 9.68 16.66 -3.68
N LYS A 223 8.40 16.40 -4.00
CA LYS A 223 7.29 16.24 -3.05
C LYS A 223 6.31 15.14 -3.49
N ASN A 224 6.78 14.17 -4.28
CA ASN A 224 5.96 13.09 -4.82
C ASN A 224 5.73 11.91 -3.86
N LEU A 225 6.37 11.91 -2.68
CA LEU A 225 6.17 10.94 -1.61
C LEU A 225 5.61 11.60 -0.36
N VAL A 226 4.44 11.16 0.11
CA VAL A 226 3.88 11.60 1.40
C VAL A 226 4.30 10.63 2.50
N ILE A 227 5.04 11.11 3.49
CA ILE A 227 5.45 10.34 4.68
C ILE A 227 4.51 10.64 5.84
N VAL A 228 3.89 9.58 6.37
CA VAL A 228 2.98 9.65 7.51
C VAL A 228 3.55 8.87 8.69
N ARG A 229 3.57 9.47 9.87
CA ARG A 229 3.98 8.78 11.10
C ARG A 229 2.83 8.74 12.09
N PHE A 230 2.40 7.53 12.45
CA PHE A 230 1.43 7.31 13.51
C PHE A 230 2.13 7.00 14.82
N LYS A 231 1.60 7.54 15.92
CA LYS A 231 2.09 7.27 17.28
C LYS A 231 0.92 6.94 18.20
N LYS A 232 1.12 5.93 19.05
CA LYS A 232 0.16 5.60 20.12
C LYS A 232 0.06 6.76 21.10
N ASN A 233 -1.16 7.17 21.41
CA ASN A 233 -1.44 8.18 22.41
C ASN A 233 -1.02 7.68 23.80
N GLN A 234 -0.49 8.59 24.62
CA GLN A 234 -0.21 8.32 26.04
C GLN A 234 -1.50 8.38 26.86
#